data_AF-A0A5J5LF71-F1
#
_entry.id   AF-A0A5J5LF71-F1
#
_cell.length_a   1.000
_cell.length_b   1.000
_cell.length_c   1.000
_cell.angle_alpha   90.00
_cell.angle_beta   90.00
_cell.angle_gamma   90.00
#
_symmetry.space_group_name_H-M   'P 1'
#
loop_
_entity.id
_entity.type
_entity.pdbx_description
1 polymer ?
#
loop_
_entity_poly.entity_id
_entity_poly.type
_entity_poly.pdbx_seq_one_letter_code
_entity_poly.pdbx_strand_id
1 'polypeptide(L)'
;MTTHPTVGEIVAITTTNSNPLLLVRTVDDEHINGVLLADLATETLHRLRASEYDTLTRRQLGQAIGRTDELMSFTVPVTDCALVERESSRPGAFAGGDD
;
A
#
# COMPACT_ATOMS: atom_id res chain seq x y z
N MET A 1 7.82 10.56 15.83
CA MET A 1 8.65 10.17 14.67
C MET A 1 7.73 9.53 13.64
N THR A 2 7.12 10.33 12.76
CA THR A 2 6.42 9.83 11.58
C THR A 2 7.50 9.25 10.67
N THR A 3 7.58 7.93 10.59
CA THR A 3 8.57 7.30 9.72
C THR A 3 8.01 7.31 8.33
N HIS A 4 8.77 7.87 7.39
CA HIS A 4 8.37 7.91 6.00
C HIS A 4 8.20 6.47 5.51
N PRO A 5 7.11 6.15 4.81
CA PRO A 5 6.93 4.83 4.24
C PRO A 5 8.03 4.56 3.22
N THR A 6 8.31 3.28 3.00
CA THR A 6 9.32 2.82 2.04
C THR A 6 8.66 2.09 0.87
N VAL A 7 9.39 2.02 -0.25
CA VAL A 7 8.89 1.34 -1.45
C VAL A 7 8.61 -0.14 -1.16
N GLY A 8 7.40 -0.58 -1.47
CA GLY A 8 6.89 -1.92 -1.18
C GLY A 8 6.05 -2.01 0.09
N GLU A 9 5.96 -0.95 0.90
CA GLU A 9 5.02 -0.89 2.02
C GLU A 9 3.59 -0.57 1.56
N ILE A 10 2.62 -0.94 2.40
CA ILE A 10 1.21 -0.67 2.18
C ILE A 10 0.79 0.42 3.16
N VAL A 11 0.25 1.51 2.62
CA VAL A 11 -0.29 2.63 3.40
C VAL A 11 -1.80 2.75 3.16
N ALA A 12 -2.55 3.16 4.18
CA ALA A 12 -3.95 3.52 4.04
C ALA A 12 -4.06 5.04 3.86
N ILE A 13 -4.86 5.46 2.90
CA ILE A 13 -5.16 6.88 2.66
C ILE A 13 -6.21 7.31 3.67
N THR A 14 -5.86 8.18 4.61
CA THR A 14 -6.73 8.57 5.73
C THR A 14 -7.69 9.70 5.41
N THR A 15 -7.48 10.47 4.34
CA THR A 15 -8.44 11.51 3.90
C THR A 15 -9.77 10.93 3.45
N THR A 16 -9.77 9.70 2.96
CA THR A 16 -10.96 9.07 2.39
C THR A 16 -11.61 8.17 3.44
N ASN A 17 -12.92 8.30 3.63
CA ASN A 17 -13.69 7.49 4.58
C ASN A 17 -13.58 5.98 4.34
N SER A 18 -13.32 5.56 3.09
CA SER A 18 -13.11 4.15 2.73
C SER A 18 -11.72 3.62 3.07
N ASN A 19 -10.81 4.48 3.53
CA ASN A 19 -9.42 4.17 3.85
C ASN A 19 -8.74 3.28 2.81
N PRO A 20 -8.72 3.68 1.53
CA PRO A 20 -8.23 2.83 0.47
C PRO A 20 -6.74 2.55 0.68
N LEU A 21 -6.36 1.29 0.46
CA LEU A 21 -5.00 0.82 0.62
C LEU A 21 -4.20 1.11 -0.65
N LEU A 22 -3.00 1.63 -0.46
CA LEU A 22 -2.07 2.01 -1.51
C LEU A 22 -0.75 1.27 -1.33
N LEU A 23 -0.29 0.60 -2.39
CA LEU A 23 1.04 -0.01 -2.45
C LEU A 23 2.05 1.05 -2.89
N VAL A 24 2.99 1.38 -2.01
CA VAL A 24 4.00 2.42 -2.23
C VAL A 24 5.00 1.98 -3.32
N ARG A 25 5.09 2.77 -4.40
CA ARG A 25 6.06 2.57 -5.48
C ARG A 25 7.23 3.56 -5.41
N THR A 26 6.95 4.81 -5.15
CA THR A 26 7.97 5.84 -4.91
C THR A 26 7.54 6.73 -3.76
N VAL A 27 8.53 7.27 -3.05
CA VAL A 27 8.32 8.20 -1.95
C VAL A 27 9.24 9.38 -2.18
N ASP A 28 8.63 10.55 -2.23
CA ASP A 28 9.24 11.86 -2.17
C ASP A 28 9.11 12.41 -0.74
N ASP A 29 9.80 13.51 -0.44
CA ASP A 29 9.78 14.14 0.90
C ASP A 29 8.36 14.47 1.38
N GLU A 30 7.46 14.84 0.47
CA GLU A 30 6.10 15.27 0.81
C GLU A 30 4.99 14.38 0.24
N HIS A 31 5.31 13.51 -0.74
CA HIS A 31 4.31 12.76 -1.50
C HIS A 31 4.72 11.30 -1.70
N ILE A 32 3.71 10.44 -1.79
CA ILE A 32 3.85 9.03 -2.09
C ILE A 32 3.16 8.78 -3.42
N ASN A 33 3.85 8.09 -4.32
CA ASN A 33 3.24 7.52 -5.51
C ASN A 33 3.06 6.01 -5.32
N GLY A 34 1.86 5.53 -5.61
CA GLY A 34 1.55 4.11 -5.50
C GLY A 34 0.40 3.71 -6.39
N VAL A 35 -0.03 2.45 -6.26
CA VAL A 35 -1.27 1.96 -6.89
C VAL A 35 -2.25 1.50 -5.84
N LEU A 36 -3.54 1.65 -6.12
CA LEU A 36 -4.58 1.18 -5.22
C LEU A 36 -4.63 -0.34 -5.23
N LEU A 37 -4.71 -0.95 -4.04
CA LEU A 37 -4.88 -2.39 -3.93
C LEU A 37 -6.22 -2.85 -4.53
N ALA A 38 -7.24 -1.99 -4.53
CA ALA A 38 -8.53 -2.30 -5.15
C ALA A 38 -8.46 -2.48 -6.68
N ASP A 39 -7.44 -1.90 -7.31
CA ASP A 39 -7.20 -2.00 -8.75
C ASP A 39 -6.33 -3.23 -9.10
N LEU A 40 -5.66 -3.81 -8.10
CA LEU A 40 -4.84 -5.00 -8.29
C LEU A 40 -5.70 -6.24 -8.44
N ALA A 41 -5.32 -7.10 -9.40
CA ALA A 41 -5.88 -8.43 -9.51
C ALA A 41 -5.75 -9.17 -8.17
N THR A 42 -6.83 -9.87 -7.77
CA THR A 42 -6.91 -10.64 -6.51
C THR A 42 -5.72 -11.59 -6.34
N GLU A 43 -5.22 -12.18 -7.43
CA GLU A 43 -4.03 -13.05 -7.39
C GLU A 43 -2.76 -12.30 -6.97
N THR A 44 -2.56 -11.08 -7.47
CA THR A 44 -1.43 -10.21 -7.10
C THR A 44 -1.52 -9.79 -5.63
N LEU A 45 -2.73 -9.47 -5.15
CA LEU A 45 -2.99 -9.20 -3.73
C LEU A 45 -2.70 -10.41 -2.85
N HIS A 46 -3.11 -11.61 -3.27
CA HIS A 46 -2.82 -12.85 -2.55
C HIS A 46 -1.31 -13.10 -2.45
N ARG A 47 -0.56 -12.87 -3.52
CA ARG A 47 0.91 -13.02 -3.52
C ARG A 47 1.58 -11.96 -2.64
N LEU A 48 1.09 -10.72 -2.67
CA LEU A 48 1.56 -9.63 -1.81
C LEU A 48 1.32 -9.94 -0.32
N ARG A 49 0.16 -10.52 0.00
CA ARG A 49 -0.23 -10.93 1.37
C ARG A 49 0.53 -12.16 1.84
N ALA A 50 0.77 -13.14 0.96
CA ALA A 50 1.61 -14.29 1.28
C ALA A 50 3.07 -13.89 1.56
N SER A 51 3.48 -12.70 1.10
CA SER A 51 4.82 -12.13 1.30
C SER A 51 4.86 -11.17 2.49
N GLU A 52 4.03 -11.39 3.53
CA GLU A 52 3.81 -10.44 4.63
C GLU A 52 5.11 -9.95 5.31
N TYR A 53 6.11 -10.81 5.34
CA TYR A 53 7.42 -10.56 5.94
C TYR A 53 8.54 -10.34 4.93
N ASP A 54 8.25 -10.39 3.62
CA ASP A 54 9.26 -10.29 2.57
C ASP A 54 9.14 -8.95 1.82
N THR A 55 9.73 -7.92 2.42
CA THR A 55 9.80 -6.56 1.86
C THR A 55 10.41 -6.55 0.46
N LEU A 56 11.35 -7.47 0.18
CA LEU A 56 12.00 -7.60 -1.12
C LEU A 56 11.02 -8.08 -2.20
N THR A 57 10.23 -9.10 -1.91
CA THR A 57 9.19 -9.62 -2.80
C THR A 57 8.08 -8.60 -3.00
N ARG A 58 7.65 -7.89 -1.95
CA ARG A 58 6.69 -6.78 -2.09
C ARG A 58 7.22 -5.66 -2.96
N ARG A 59 8.49 -5.29 -2.80
CA ARG A 59 9.14 -4.27 -3.65
C ARG A 59 9.22 -4.71 -5.10
N GLN A 60 9.51 -5.98 -5.37
CA GLN A 60 9.52 -6.52 -6.73
C GLN A 60 8.11 -6.56 -7.33
N LEU A 61 7.09 -6.94 -6.55
CA LEU A 61 5.70 -6.90 -6.97
C LEU A 61 5.27 -5.46 -7.27
N GLY A 62 5.52 -4.51 -6.37
CA GLY A 62 5.22 -3.08 -6.58
C GLY A 62 5.88 -2.51 -7.83
N GLN A 63 7.10 -2.93 -8.15
CA GLN A 63 7.77 -2.54 -9.39
C GLN A 63 7.20 -3.25 -10.63
N ALA A 64 6.80 -4.52 -10.54
CA ALA A 64 6.19 -5.25 -11.65
C ALA A 64 4.82 -4.66 -12.02
N ILE A 65 4.01 -4.41 -10.99
CA ILE A 65 2.76 -3.64 -11.02
C ILE A 65 3.01 -2.22 -11.56
N GLY A 66 4.13 -1.62 -11.15
CA GLY A 66 4.79 -0.43 -11.68
C GLY A 66 4.71 -0.25 -13.19
N ARG A 67 5.02 -1.33 -13.90
CA ARG A 67 5.18 -1.34 -15.35
C ARG A 67 3.90 -1.66 -16.10
N THR A 68 2.86 -2.07 -15.39
CA THR A 68 1.55 -2.28 -15.99
C THR A 68 0.94 -0.91 -16.25
N ASP A 69 1.04 -0.44 -17.49
CA ASP A 69 0.46 0.84 -17.96
C ASP A 69 -1.06 0.92 -17.74
N GLU A 70 -1.70 -0.24 -17.59
CA GLU A 70 -3.13 -0.37 -17.32
C GLU A 70 -3.52 0.06 -15.89
N LEU A 71 -2.56 0.09 -14.94
CA LEU A 71 -2.85 0.41 -13.54
C LEU A 71 -2.67 1.90 -13.26
N MET A 72 -3.73 2.54 -12.75
CA MET A 72 -3.68 3.95 -12.40
C MET A 72 -2.76 4.19 -11.19
N SER A 73 -1.89 5.18 -11.36
CA SER A 73 -0.95 5.61 -10.34
C SER A 73 -1.55 6.76 -9.55
N PHE A 74 -1.53 6.67 -8.23
CA PHE A 74 -2.06 7.69 -7.34
C PHE A 74 -0.92 8.38 -6.61
N THR A 75 -0.96 9.71 -6.60
CA THR A 75 -0.07 10.54 -5.79
C THR A 75 -0.86 11.11 -4.62
N VAL A 76 -0.39 10.82 -3.41
CA VAL A 76 -1.03 11.26 -2.16
C VAL A 76 0.02 11.86 -1.22
N PRO A 77 -0.33 12.88 -0.42
CA PRO A 77 0.61 13.47 0.52
C PRO A 77 0.95 12.48 1.65
N VAL A 78 2.22 12.45 2.07
CA VAL A 78 2.70 11.55 3.14
C VAL A 78 1.94 11.75 4.45
N THR A 79 1.53 13.00 4.73
CA THR A 79 0.78 13.38 5.93
C THR A 79 -0.60 12.73 5.97
N ASP A 80 -1.12 12.32 4.83
CA ASP A 80 -2.43 11.66 4.71
C ASP A 80 -2.34 10.14 4.59
N CYS A 81 -1.15 9.58 4.77
CA CYS A 81 -0.92 8.15 4.68
C CYS A 81 -0.58 7.58 6.06
N ALA A 82 -1.34 6.59 6.49
CA ALA A 82 -1.03 5.79 7.67
C ALA A 82 -0.41 4.45 7.26
N LEU A 83 0.74 4.09 7.84
CA LEU A 83 1.37 2.79 7.61
C LEU A 83 0.55 1.68 8.28
N VAL A 84 -0.08 0.83 7.48
CA VAL A 84 -0.99 -0.19 8.02
C VAL A 84 -0.21 -1.26 8.78
N GLU A 85 0.96 -1.65 8.30
CA GLU A 85 1.75 -2.72 8.92
C GLU A 85 2.44 -2.29 10.22
N ARG A 86 2.76 -1.00 10.39
CA ARG A 86 3.39 -0.48 11.60
C ARG A 86 2.41 -0.16 12.72
N GLU A 87 1.15 0.11 12.39
CA GLU A 87 0.08 0.20 13.40
C GLU A 87 -0.42 -1.19 13.85
N SER A 88 -0.18 -2.24 13.06
CA SER A 88 -0.50 -3.64 13.37
C SER A 88 0.40 -4.32 14.43
N SER A 89 1.06 -3.56 15.30
CA SER A 89 1.38 -4.10 16.65
C SER A 89 0.12 -4.40 17.47
N ARG A 90 -1.08 -4.15 16.93
CA ARG A 90 -2.32 -4.78 17.36
C ARG A 90 -2.81 -5.76 16.28
N PRO A 91 -3.14 -7.01 16.64
CA PRO A 91 -3.69 -7.98 15.71
C PRO A 91 -5.12 -7.55 15.38
N GLY A 92 -5.28 -6.85 14.27
CA GLY A 92 -6.55 -6.33 13.80
C GLY A 92 -6.52 -6.40 12.29
N ALA A 93 -7.26 -7.37 11.76
CA ALA A 93 -7.36 -7.68 10.35
C ALA A 93 -7.61 -6.43 9.50
N PHE A 94 -7.12 -6.46 8.27
CA PHE A 94 -7.78 -5.82 7.14
C PHE A 94 -9.18 -6.44 6.98
N ALA A 95 -10.10 -6.13 7.89
CA ALA A 95 -11.49 -6.50 7.81
C ALA A 95 -12.16 -5.46 6.93
N GLY A 96 -12.24 -5.76 5.63
CA GLY A 96 -13.31 -5.21 4.82
C GLY A 96 -14.62 -5.51 5.54
N GLY A 97 -15.42 -4.48 5.76
CA GLY A 97 -16.72 -4.61 6.41
C GLY A 97 -17.56 -5.67 5.69
N ASP A 98 -17.95 -6.68 6.45
CA ASP A 98 -19.06 -7.55 6.13
C ASP A 98 -20.16 -7.21 7.16
N ASP A 99 -21.12 -6.41 6.68
CA ASP A 99 -22.59 -6.44 6.90
C ASP A 99 -23.20 -5.05 6.59
#